data_AF-A0A6L3EXU5-F1
#
_entry.id   AF-A0A6L3EXU5-F1
#
_cell.length_a   1.000
_cell.length_b   1.000
_cell.length_c   1.000
_cell.angle_alpha   90.00
_cell.angle_beta   90.00
_cell.angle_gamma   90.00
#
_symmetry.space_group_name_H-M   'P 1'
#
loop_
_entity.id
_entity.type
_entity.pdbx_description
1 polymer ?
#
loop_
_entity_poly.entity_id
_entity_poly.type
_entity_poly.pdbx_seq_one_letter_code
_entity_poly.pdbx_strand_id
1 'polypeptide(L)'
;MNIWFKLSPDQTTDFQVPWSIASAPESSFYSTMPLKNLYHSGPWLLLSLQSFVERPSIVTFQPCTVKLSYINEFDSFNPLHTVQGGQLNLNGAEISGLVELLVNYADQMPNGHVRPQYTFEEIKPDQWDNFHLYEDPATSARQRVFLQVHDLAADLRQEPLVSLIVIKTAPFNEASSQRLGCTNSVTYSVAFRQFSIAHLSDPQFSPLNQAVSRIDLDKYGLVELAMLLQKIMGDKPHFPLSDKEIRPFASPNAFPLNNSRASRLV
;
A
#
# COMPACT_ATOMS: atom_id res chain seq x y z
N MET A 1 16.61 -7.58 13.25
CA MET A 1 17.12 -8.33 12.07
C MET A 1 16.36 -7.80 10.88
N ASN A 2 17.03 -7.23 9.87
CA ASN A 2 16.34 -6.64 8.72
C ASN A 2 15.72 -7.75 7.88
N ILE A 3 14.39 -7.77 7.82
CA ILE A 3 13.62 -8.77 7.05
C ILE A 3 13.48 -8.33 5.60
N TRP A 4 13.50 -7.03 5.33
CA TRP A 4 13.47 -6.47 3.98
C TRP A 4 14.87 -6.19 3.47
N PHE A 5 15.23 -6.78 2.34
CA PHE A 5 16.49 -6.61 1.65
C PHE A 5 16.31 -5.67 0.48
N LYS A 6 17.15 -4.64 0.39
CA LYS A 6 17.22 -3.80 -0.81
C LYS A 6 17.80 -4.62 -1.96
N LEU A 7 17.12 -4.61 -3.10
CA LEU A 7 17.53 -5.31 -4.31
C LEU A 7 18.42 -4.42 -5.16
N SER A 8 19.47 -5.00 -5.76
CA SER A 8 20.20 -4.34 -6.86
C SER A 8 19.37 -4.39 -8.16
N PRO A 9 19.70 -3.58 -9.19
CA PRO A 9 19.00 -3.63 -10.46
C PRO A 9 18.96 -5.04 -11.09
N ASP A 10 20.08 -5.77 -11.10
CA ASP A 10 20.15 -7.17 -11.58
C ASP A 10 19.21 -8.10 -10.82
N GLN A 11 19.02 -7.84 -9.54
CA GLN A 11 18.16 -8.67 -8.69
C GLN A 11 16.68 -8.41 -8.98
N THR A 12 16.30 -7.20 -9.37
CA THR A 12 14.91 -6.90 -9.73
C THR A 12 14.47 -7.54 -11.04
N THR A 13 15.41 -7.89 -11.94
CA THR A 13 15.05 -8.58 -13.19
C THR A 13 14.54 -9.98 -12.95
N ASP A 14 14.90 -10.63 -11.83
CA ASP A 14 14.31 -11.91 -11.42
C ASP A 14 12.80 -11.80 -11.14
N PHE A 15 12.32 -10.58 -10.87
CA PHE A 15 10.91 -10.24 -10.70
C PHE A 15 10.29 -9.64 -11.98
N GLN A 16 10.99 -9.72 -13.12
CA GLN A 16 10.60 -9.13 -14.40
C GLN A 16 10.45 -7.60 -14.39
N VAL A 17 11.10 -6.90 -13.45
CA VAL A 17 11.17 -5.44 -13.49
C VAL A 17 12.08 -5.01 -14.65
N PRO A 18 11.64 -4.11 -15.55
CA PRO A 18 12.48 -3.63 -16.64
C PRO A 18 13.76 -2.94 -16.13
N TRP A 19 14.90 -3.26 -16.76
CA TRP A 19 16.20 -2.70 -16.37
C TRP A 19 16.20 -1.17 -16.29
N SER A 20 15.58 -0.50 -17.27
CA SER A 20 15.52 0.97 -17.32
C SER A 20 14.86 1.60 -16.09
N ILE A 21 13.91 0.88 -15.48
CA ILE A 21 13.25 1.31 -14.25
C ILE A 21 14.09 0.88 -13.04
N ALA A 22 14.59 -0.35 -13.05
CA ALA A 22 15.41 -0.91 -11.99
C ALA A 22 16.68 -0.11 -11.70
N SER A 23 17.35 0.38 -12.75
CA SER A 23 18.60 1.14 -12.66
C SER A 23 18.40 2.63 -12.42
N ALA A 24 17.16 3.13 -12.42
CA ALA A 24 16.88 4.54 -12.24
C ALA A 24 17.24 4.97 -10.80
N PRO A 25 18.01 6.05 -10.60
CA PRO A 25 18.47 6.47 -9.27
C PRO A 25 17.33 6.84 -8.31
N GLU A 26 16.18 7.24 -8.85
CA GLU A 26 14.94 7.54 -8.12
C GLU A 26 14.13 6.30 -7.71
N SER A 27 14.55 5.11 -8.13
CA SER A 27 13.86 3.85 -7.81
C SER A 27 14.60 3.06 -6.74
N SER A 28 13.86 2.47 -5.83
CA SER A 28 14.37 1.54 -4.82
C SER A 28 13.43 0.36 -4.66
N PHE A 29 13.99 -0.84 -4.64
CA PHE A 29 13.24 -2.09 -4.60
C PHE A 29 13.64 -2.92 -3.40
N TYR A 30 12.66 -3.60 -2.80
CA TYR A 30 12.85 -4.41 -1.60
C TYR A 30 12.08 -5.73 -1.69
N SER A 31 12.62 -6.76 -1.04
CA SER A 31 11.98 -8.09 -0.92
C SER A 31 12.25 -8.69 0.46
N THR A 32 11.37 -9.57 0.95
CA THR A 32 11.60 -10.33 2.19
C THR A 32 12.44 -11.59 1.99
N MET A 33 12.68 -12.00 0.75
CA MET A 33 13.46 -13.19 0.41
C MET A 33 14.74 -12.85 -0.35
N PRO A 34 15.90 -13.42 0.04
CA PRO A 34 17.12 -13.35 -0.76
C PRO A 34 16.95 -14.15 -2.06
N LEU A 35 17.41 -13.59 -3.17
CA LEU A 35 17.00 -14.02 -4.53
C LEU A 35 17.42 -15.42 -4.94
N LYS A 36 18.43 -15.99 -4.29
CA LYS A 36 18.89 -17.37 -4.55
C LYS A 36 17.79 -18.43 -4.37
N ASN A 37 16.67 -18.05 -3.74
CA ASN A 37 15.54 -18.93 -3.43
C ASN A 37 14.28 -18.68 -4.28
N LEU A 38 14.34 -17.81 -5.31
CA LEU A 38 13.19 -17.50 -6.18
C LEU A 38 12.70 -18.68 -7.04
N TYR A 39 13.38 -19.83 -7.04
CA TYR A 39 13.05 -20.94 -7.94
C TYR A 39 12.27 -22.09 -7.31
N HIS A 40 12.00 -22.06 -6.00
CA HIS A 40 11.47 -23.25 -5.31
C HIS A 40 10.16 -23.06 -4.52
N SER A 41 9.72 -21.84 -4.22
CA SER A 41 8.43 -21.63 -3.49
C SER A 41 7.91 -20.18 -3.51
N GLY A 42 7.21 -19.79 -4.58
CA GLY A 42 6.39 -18.56 -4.59
C GLY A 42 5.26 -18.62 -3.53
N PRO A 43 4.58 -17.51 -3.22
CA PRO A 43 4.63 -16.20 -3.90
C PRO A 43 5.54 -15.09 -3.29
N TRP A 44 6.51 -14.54 -4.01
CA TRP A 44 7.49 -13.59 -3.47
C TRP A 44 6.96 -12.16 -3.28
N LEU A 45 7.46 -11.47 -2.26
CA LEU A 45 7.12 -10.08 -2.00
C LEU A 45 8.11 -9.16 -2.71
N LEU A 46 7.60 -8.24 -3.51
CA LEU A 46 8.34 -7.14 -4.10
C LEU A 46 7.70 -5.83 -3.67
N LEU A 47 8.51 -4.91 -3.16
CA LEU A 47 8.10 -3.55 -2.87
C LEU A 47 8.93 -2.60 -3.72
N SER A 48 8.25 -1.68 -4.41
CA SER A 48 8.84 -0.59 -5.18
C SER A 48 8.55 0.75 -4.50
N LEU A 49 9.58 1.59 -4.43
CA LEU A 49 9.53 2.99 -4.02
C LEU A 49 10.14 3.82 -5.15
N GLN A 50 9.34 4.66 -5.80
CA GLN A 50 9.77 5.43 -6.97
C GLN A 50 9.48 6.91 -6.76
N SER A 51 10.53 7.74 -6.70
CA SER A 51 10.36 9.18 -6.58
C SER A 51 10.08 9.81 -7.93
N PHE A 52 9.27 10.87 -7.95
CA PHE A 52 9.10 11.68 -9.16
C PHE A 52 10.34 12.55 -9.37
N VAL A 53 10.93 12.53 -10.57
CA VAL A 53 12.11 13.35 -10.89
C VAL A 53 11.87 14.83 -10.62
N GLU A 54 10.68 15.33 -10.97
CA GLU A 54 10.28 16.73 -10.76
C GLU A 54 9.83 17.01 -9.31
N ARG A 55 9.53 15.97 -8.54
CA ARG A 55 9.05 16.06 -7.14
C ARG A 55 9.65 14.98 -6.25
N PRO A 56 10.94 15.09 -5.90
CA PRO A 56 11.63 14.08 -5.11
C PRO A 56 11.05 13.91 -3.69
N SER A 57 10.25 14.86 -3.22
CA SER A 57 9.51 14.77 -1.96
C SER A 57 8.27 13.89 -2.01
N ILE A 58 7.89 13.37 -3.18
CA ILE A 58 6.79 12.42 -3.37
C ILE A 58 7.37 11.12 -3.89
N VAL A 59 6.95 10.01 -3.29
CA VAL A 59 7.30 8.65 -3.69
C VAL A 59 6.04 7.85 -3.98
N THR A 60 6.00 7.16 -5.11
CA THR A 60 5.01 6.12 -5.37
C THR A 60 5.43 4.85 -4.64
N PHE A 61 4.64 4.45 -3.66
CA PHE A 61 4.74 3.18 -2.94
C PHE A 61 3.89 2.13 -3.65
N GLN A 62 4.53 1.06 -4.12
CA GLN A 62 3.89 0.03 -4.93
C GLN A 62 4.31 -1.38 -4.48
N PRO A 63 3.44 -2.12 -3.80
CA PRO A 63 3.69 -3.51 -3.47
C PRO A 63 3.17 -4.48 -4.52
N CYS A 64 3.84 -5.62 -4.60
CA CYS A 64 3.42 -6.77 -5.39
C CYS A 64 3.78 -8.08 -4.69
N THR A 65 2.86 -9.04 -4.70
CA THR A 65 3.06 -10.45 -4.39
C THR A 65 3.12 -11.22 -5.70
N VAL A 66 4.32 -11.58 -6.11
CA VAL A 66 4.61 -12.28 -7.37
C VAL A 66 4.44 -13.78 -7.19
N LYS A 67 3.46 -14.40 -7.85
CA LYS A 67 3.27 -15.85 -7.87
C LYS A 67 4.11 -16.49 -8.98
N LEU A 68 4.50 -17.76 -8.79
CA LEU A 68 5.19 -18.53 -9.82
C LEU A 68 4.39 -18.61 -11.13
N SER A 69 3.07 -18.73 -11.06
CA SER A 69 2.19 -18.71 -12.24
C SER A 69 2.32 -17.40 -13.03
N TYR A 70 2.49 -16.26 -12.36
CA TYR A 70 2.64 -14.97 -13.04
C TYR A 70 3.96 -14.87 -13.81
N ILE A 71 5.02 -15.51 -13.31
CA ILE A 71 6.32 -15.53 -13.98
C ILE A 71 6.27 -16.47 -15.20
N ASN A 72 5.59 -17.61 -15.07
CA ASN A 72 5.58 -18.67 -16.10
C ASN A 72 4.55 -18.45 -17.22
N GLU A 73 3.43 -17.78 -16.95
CA GLU A 73 2.32 -17.64 -17.90
C GLU A 73 2.38 -16.36 -18.73
N PHE A 74 3.20 -15.39 -18.34
CA PHE A 74 3.30 -14.09 -19.00
C PHE A 74 4.74 -13.79 -19.39
N ASP A 75 5.03 -13.80 -20.69
CA ASP A 75 6.32 -13.36 -21.26
C ASP A 75 6.60 -11.86 -21.00
N SER A 76 5.62 -11.12 -20.43
CA SER A 76 5.66 -9.68 -20.22
C SER A 76 5.05 -9.23 -18.88
N PHE A 77 5.10 -10.05 -17.82
CA PHE A 77 4.59 -9.62 -16.53
C PHE A 77 5.44 -8.47 -15.98
N ASN A 78 4.81 -7.32 -15.76
CA ASN A 78 5.46 -6.19 -15.10
C ASN A 78 4.76 -5.94 -13.76
N PRO A 79 5.41 -6.24 -12.61
CA PRO A 79 4.81 -6.05 -11.29
C PRO A 79 4.48 -4.57 -10.99
N LEU A 80 5.02 -3.63 -11.76
CA LEU A 80 4.77 -2.19 -11.62
C LEU A 80 3.51 -1.71 -12.36
N HIS A 81 2.91 -2.52 -13.22
CA HIS A 81 1.67 -2.17 -13.94
C HIS A 81 0.52 -3.16 -13.72
N THR A 82 0.72 -4.16 -12.86
CA THR A 82 -0.30 -5.17 -12.59
C THR A 82 -1.32 -4.70 -11.55
N VAL A 83 -2.58 -5.02 -11.80
CA VAL A 83 -3.66 -4.98 -10.81
C VAL A 83 -3.64 -6.26 -9.95
N GLN A 84 -3.20 -7.38 -10.54
CA GLN A 84 -3.14 -8.68 -9.89
C GLN A 84 -1.89 -8.82 -9.00
N GLY A 85 -2.06 -9.42 -7.82
CA GLY A 85 -0.96 -9.58 -6.87
C GLY A 85 -0.58 -8.30 -6.13
N GLY A 86 -1.30 -7.20 -6.32
CA GLY A 86 -1.04 -5.89 -5.70
C GLY A 86 -1.27 -5.77 -4.18
N GLN A 87 -0.89 -6.76 -3.40
CA GLN A 87 -1.00 -6.70 -1.94
C GLN A 87 0.21 -7.37 -1.30
N LEU A 88 0.53 -7.03 -0.07
CA LEU A 88 1.53 -7.69 0.75
C LEU A 88 0.83 -8.61 1.75
N ASN A 89 1.13 -9.89 1.70
CA ASN A 89 0.72 -10.84 2.75
C ASN A 89 1.92 -11.06 3.68
N LEU A 90 1.81 -10.58 4.91
CA LEU A 90 2.90 -10.42 5.86
C LEU A 90 2.59 -11.17 7.16
N ASN A 91 3.61 -11.82 7.73
CA ASN A 91 3.59 -12.23 9.13
C ASN A 91 3.96 -11.05 10.05
N GLY A 92 3.88 -11.26 11.38
CA GLY A 92 4.19 -10.21 12.37
C GLY A 92 5.60 -9.62 12.28
N ALA A 93 6.60 -10.43 11.91
CA ALA A 93 7.97 -9.95 11.75
C ALA A 93 8.13 -9.14 10.45
N GLU A 94 7.52 -9.59 9.35
CA GLU A 94 7.57 -8.91 8.05
C GLU A 94 6.87 -7.55 8.07
N ILE A 95 5.72 -7.42 8.76
CA ILE A 95 5.04 -6.13 8.94
C ILE A 95 5.84 -5.19 9.86
N SER A 96 6.47 -5.71 10.92
CA SER A 96 7.39 -4.94 11.76
C SER A 96 8.58 -4.41 10.96
N GLY A 97 9.18 -5.27 10.12
CA GLY A 97 10.26 -4.85 9.21
C GLY A 97 9.80 -3.84 8.16
N LEU A 98 8.53 -3.90 7.71
CA LEU A 98 7.98 -2.92 6.78
C LEU A 98 7.84 -1.55 7.44
N VAL A 99 7.37 -1.52 8.69
CA VAL A 99 7.31 -0.31 9.51
C VAL A 99 8.69 0.34 9.64
N GLU A 100 9.72 -0.43 9.99
CA GLU A 100 11.10 0.08 10.08
C GLU A 100 11.59 0.62 8.74
N LEU A 101 11.31 -0.09 7.64
CA LEU A 101 11.66 0.33 6.28
C LEU A 101 11.03 1.67 5.92
N LEU A 102 9.73 1.84 6.19
CA LEU A 102 9.00 3.07 5.90
C LEU A 102 9.59 4.27 6.63
N VAL A 103 9.90 4.13 7.92
CA VAL A 103 10.51 5.19 8.74
C VAL A 103 11.90 5.55 8.22
N ASN A 104 12.74 4.53 8.00
CA ASN A 104 14.10 4.75 7.51
C ASN A 104 14.12 5.40 6.12
N TYR A 105 13.15 5.08 5.26
CA TYR A 105 13.03 5.72 3.95
C TYR A 105 12.54 7.17 4.08
N ALA A 106 11.55 7.42 4.94
CA ALA A 106 11.04 8.77 5.21
C ALA A 106 12.12 9.73 5.74
N ASP A 107 13.06 9.23 6.54
CA ASP A 107 14.20 10.01 7.05
C ASP A 107 15.19 10.44 5.96
N GLN A 108 15.25 9.69 4.86
CA GLN A 108 16.09 10.00 3.70
C GLN A 108 15.39 10.91 2.69
N MET A 109 14.06 11.05 2.80
CA MET A 109 13.32 11.91 1.89
C MET A 109 13.52 13.39 2.22
N PRO A 110 13.64 14.24 1.18
CA PRO A 110 13.59 15.68 1.40
C PRO A 110 12.26 16.04 2.06
N ASN A 111 12.29 17.03 2.95
CA ASN A 111 11.05 17.51 3.57
C ASN A 111 10.10 17.98 2.47
N GLY A 112 8.87 17.47 2.51
CA GLY A 112 7.81 17.87 1.59
C GLY A 112 7.24 19.24 1.90
N HIS A 113 6.14 19.56 1.22
CA HIS A 113 5.35 20.75 1.51
C HIS A 113 4.75 20.68 2.94
N VAL A 114 4.15 21.80 3.36
CA VAL A 114 3.54 21.99 4.69
C VAL A 114 2.85 20.73 5.20
N ARG A 115 3.23 20.30 6.41
CA ARG A 115 2.69 19.11 7.06
C ARG A 115 1.15 19.16 7.09
N PRO A 116 0.44 18.27 6.38
CA PRO A 116 -0.99 18.13 6.53
C PRO A 116 -1.31 17.62 7.93
N GLN A 117 -2.50 17.96 8.45
CA GLN A 117 -2.89 17.58 9.81
C GLN A 117 -3.09 16.06 9.94
N TYR A 118 -3.60 15.41 8.88
CA TYR A 118 -3.70 13.96 8.71
C TYR A 118 -3.62 13.61 7.22
N THR A 119 -2.94 12.51 6.87
CA THR A 119 -2.84 11.97 5.50
C THR A 119 -3.90 10.91 5.25
N PHE A 120 -4.30 10.17 6.29
CA PHE A 120 -5.25 9.07 6.18
C PHE A 120 -6.44 9.21 7.13
N GLU A 121 -7.63 8.91 6.61
CA GLU A 121 -8.87 8.81 7.37
C GLU A 121 -9.43 7.39 7.30
N GLU A 122 -9.83 6.81 8.43
CA GLU A 122 -10.47 5.49 8.44
C GLU A 122 -11.91 5.58 7.94
N ILE A 123 -12.25 4.81 6.89
CA ILE A 123 -13.60 4.71 6.37
C ILE A 123 -14.36 3.68 7.22
N LYS A 124 -15.45 4.12 7.84
CA LYS A 124 -16.30 3.24 8.65
C LYS A 124 -17.11 2.27 7.76
N PRO A 125 -17.48 1.08 8.27
CA PRO A 125 -18.20 0.07 7.47
C PRO A 125 -19.49 0.58 6.80
N ASP A 126 -20.22 1.49 7.45
CA ASP A 126 -21.44 2.12 6.92
C ASP A 126 -21.18 3.06 5.72
N GLN A 127 -19.91 3.38 5.44
CA GLN A 127 -19.48 4.23 4.33
C GLN A 127 -18.78 3.43 3.22
N TRP A 128 -18.60 2.12 3.38
CA TRP A 128 -17.86 1.29 2.42
C TRP A 128 -18.53 1.21 1.04
N ASP A 129 -19.85 1.23 1.00
CA ASP A 129 -20.63 1.22 -0.25
C ASP A 129 -20.31 2.43 -1.15
N ASN A 130 -19.94 3.58 -0.56
CA ASN A 130 -19.54 4.77 -1.34
C ASN A 130 -18.28 4.54 -2.18
N PHE A 131 -17.54 3.47 -1.89
CA PHE A 131 -16.30 3.09 -2.54
C PHE A 131 -16.38 1.71 -3.21
N HIS A 132 -17.58 1.13 -3.35
CA HIS A 132 -17.78 -0.24 -3.86
C HIS A 132 -16.96 -1.29 -3.08
N LEU A 133 -16.84 -1.08 -1.77
CA LEU A 133 -16.15 -1.99 -0.86
C LEU A 133 -17.18 -2.83 -0.11
N TYR A 134 -16.89 -4.12 0.01
CA TYR A 134 -17.73 -5.06 0.74
C TYR A 134 -16.87 -5.85 1.71
N GLU A 135 -17.44 -6.19 2.86
CA GLU A 135 -16.83 -7.19 3.74
C GLU A 135 -16.86 -8.55 3.04
N ASP A 136 -15.80 -9.34 3.19
CA ASP A 136 -15.79 -10.70 2.69
C ASP A 136 -16.39 -11.62 3.76
N PRO A 137 -17.67 -12.05 3.63
CA PRO A 137 -18.34 -12.82 4.67
C PRO A 137 -17.74 -14.21 4.85
N ALA A 138 -16.91 -14.68 3.90
CA ALA A 138 -16.27 -15.98 3.96
C ALA A 138 -15.00 -16.00 4.81
N THR A 139 -14.53 -14.84 5.29
CA THR A 139 -13.27 -14.75 6.05
C THR A 139 -13.51 -14.34 7.49
N SER A 140 -12.81 -14.97 8.43
CA SER A 140 -12.70 -14.49 9.82
C SER A 140 -11.78 -13.27 9.95
N ALA A 141 -11.39 -12.66 8.83
CA ALA A 141 -10.44 -11.58 8.78
C ALA A 141 -11.12 -10.26 9.13
N ARG A 142 -10.55 -9.50 10.06
CA ARG A 142 -10.99 -8.13 10.30
C ARG A 142 -10.43 -7.24 9.21
N GLN A 143 -11.30 -6.49 8.53
CA GLN A 143 -10.91 -5.54 7.50
C GLN A 143 -11.02 -4.09 8.02
N ARG A 144 -9.99 -3.29 7.76
CA ARG A 144 -9.98 -1.84 7.99
C ARG A 144 -9.57 -1.15 6.69
N VAL A 145 -10.22 -0.03 6.41
CA VAL A 145 -10.03 0.71 5.16
C VAL A 145 -9.70 2.15 5.50
N PHE A 146 -8.69 2.71 4.86
CA PHE A 146 -8.28 4.09 5.04
C PHE A 146 -8.25 4.82 3.70
N LEU A 147 -8.78 6.03 3.66
CA LEU A 147 -8.74 6.95 2.54
C LEU A 147 -7.53 7.87 2.68
N GLN A 148 -6.76 8.05 1.61
CA GLN A 148 -5.83 9.17 1.53
C GLN A 148 -6.59 10.46 1.24
N VAL A 149 -6.61 11.40 2.19
CA VAL A 149 -7.42 12.63 2.09
C VAL A 149 -6.77 13.70 1.21
N HIS A 150 -5.48 13.56 0.89
CA HIS A 150 -4.72 14.49 0.07
C HIS A 150 -4.02 13.78 -1.09
N ASP A 151 -4.40 14.09 -2.34
CA ASP A 151 -3.64 13.67 -3.51
C ASP A 151 -2.44 14.60 -3.71
N LEU A 152 -1.26 14.10 -3.33
CA LEU A 152 0.01 14.84 -3.40
C LEU A 152 0.47 15.14 -4.83
N ALA A 153 -0.07 14.42 -5.81
CA ALA A 153 0.26 14.55 -7.24
C ALA A 153 -0.94 15.04 -8.06
N ALA A 154 -1.94 15.67 -7.43
CA ALA A 154 -3.18 16.10 -8.08
C ALA A 154 -2.95 17.02 -9.29
N ASP A 155 -2.01 17.95 -9.18
CA ASP A 155 -1.67 18.91 -10.24
C ASP A 155 -0.77 18.34 -11.33
N LEU A 156 -0.24 17.12 -11.15
CA LEU A 156 0.42 16.36 -12.21
C LEU A 156 -0.58 15.53 -13.04
N ARG A 157 -1.87 15.57 -12.69
CA ARG A 157 -2.90 14.67 -13.24
C ARG A 157 -4.03 15.46 -13.88
N GLN A 158 -4.62 14.83 -14.90
CA GLN A 158 -5.80 15.35 -15.56
C GLN A 158 -7.09 15.00 -14.81
N GLU A 159 -7.07 13.91 -14.04
CA GLU A 159 -8.24 13.41 -13.30
C GLU A 159 -7.94 13.23 -11.82
N PRO A 160 -8.90 13.53 -10.93
CA PRO A 160 -8.76 13.26 -9.51
C PRO A 160 -8.77 11.75 -9.23
N LEU A 161 -7.81 11.30 -8.43
CA LEU A 161 -7.72 9.91 -8.00
C LEU A 161 -8.20 9.74 -6.57
N VAL A 162 -8.72 8.55 -6.28
CA VAL A 162 -8.99 8.05 -4.93
C VAL A 162 -7.92 7.02 -4.63
N SER A 163 -7.23 7.17 -3.49
CA SER A 163 -6.26 6.19 -2.98
C SER A 163 -6.77 5.61 -1.67
N LEU A 164 -6.84 4.28 -1.60
CA LEU A 164 -7.27 3.53 -0.43
C LEU A 164 -6.15 2.62 0.08
N ILE A 165 -6.11 2.44 1.40
CA ILE A 165 -5.32 1.41 2.06
C ILE A 165 -6.30 0.42 2.67
N VAL A 166 -6.23 -0.84 2.27
CA VAL A 166 -7.06 -1.92 2.78
C VAL A 166 -6.19 -2.88 3.57
N ILE A 167 -6.51 -3.05 4.85
CA ILE A 167 -5.74 -3.91 5.75
C ILE A 167 -6.65 -4.97 6.31
N LYS A 168 -6.32 -6.24 6.03
CA LYS A 168 -7.01 -7.40 6.58
C LYS A 168 -6.11 -8.09 7.59
N THR A 169 -6.62 -8.37 8.78
CA THR A 169 -5.94 -9.19 9.79
C THR A 169 -6.71 -10.49 9.99
N ALA A 170 -6.07 -11.63 9.74
CA ALA A 170 -6.66 -12.94 9.93
C ALA A 170 -5.85 -13.75 10.95
N PRO A 171 -6.51 -14.59 11.78
CA PRO A 171 -5.79 -15.56 12.58
C PRO A 171 -5.03 -16.53 11.66
N PHE A 172 -3.84 -16.91 12.07
CA PHE A 172 -2.98 -17.84 11.35
C PHE A 172 -3.69 -19.18 11.15
N ASN A 173 -3.82 -19.64 9.91
CA ASN A 173 -4.29 -20.99 9.60
C ASN A 173 -3.13 -21.85 9.06
N GLU A 174 -3.12 -23.14 9.41
CA GLU A 174 -2.07 -24.08 8.97
C GLU A 174 -2.07 -24.31 7.44
N ALA A 175 -3.13 -23.96 6.70
CA ALA A 175 -3.12 -23.99 5.24
C ALA A 175 -2.20 -22.91 4.63
N SER A 176 -1.88 -21.85 5.39
CA SER A 176 -0.89 -20.83 5.05
C SER A 176 0.55 -21.24 5.40
N SER A 177 0.75 -22.46 5.92
CA SER A 177 2.00 -22.92 6.57
C SER A 177 3.19 -23.16 5.65
N GLN A 178 3.01 -23.27 4.33
CA GLN A 178 4.13 -23.65 3.46
C GLN A 178 5.25 -22.59 3.37
N ARG A 179 5.04 -21.39 3.93
CA ARG A 179 6.03 -20.30 3.89
C ARG A 179 6.66 -19.90 5.20
N LEU A 180 6.00 -20.14 6.33
CA LEU A 180 6.25 -19.34 7.52
C LEU A 180 6.42 -20.28 8.70
N GLY A 181 7.66 -20.68 8.97
CA GLY A 181 8.06 -21.31 10.23
C GLY A 181 7.93 -20.34 11.42
N CYS A 182 6.78 -19.70 11.55
CA CYS A 182 6.50 -18.59 12.45
C CYS A 182 5.46 -19.00 13.49
N THR A 183 5.71 -18.61 14.74
CA THR A 183 4.86 -18.88 15.91
C THR A 183 3.86 -17.76 16.20
N ASN A 184 3.80 -16.71 15.36
CA ASN A 184 2.88 -15.60 15.54
C ASN A 184 1.53 -15.88 14.85
N SER A 185 0.46 -15.79 15.62
CA SER A 185 -0.90 -16.26 15.31
C SER A 185 -1.73 -15.34 14.42
N VAL A 186 -1.14 -14.34 13.75
CA VAL A 186 -1.86 -13.37 12.91
C VAL A 186 -1.10 -13.09 11.61
N THR A 187 -1.82 -13.09 10.51
CA THR A 187 -1.37 -12.66 9.18
C THR A 187 -2.00 -11.32 8.81
N TYR A 188 -1.23 -10.47 8.15
CA TYR A 188 -1.63 -9.14 7.71
C TYR A 188 -1.61 -9.09 6.19
N SER A 189 -2.74 -8.74 5.57
CA SER A 189 -2.80 -8.41 4.14
C SER A 189 -2.94 -6.90 4.00
N VAL A 190 -1.94 -6.24 3.41
CA VAL A 190 -1.91 -4.80 3.16
C VAL A 190 -2.01 -4.55 1.67
N ALA A 191 -3.05 -3.86 1.24
CA ALA A 191 -3.33 -3.55 -0.16
C ALA A 191 -3.49 -2.04 -0.34
N PHE A 192 -2.92 -1.49 -1.41
CA PHE A 192 -3.09 -0.09 -1.80
C PHE A 192 -3.88 -0.07 -3.10
N ARG A 193 -4.89 0.79 -3.21
CA ARG A 193 -5.80 0.83 -4.35
C ARG A 193 -5.96 2.26 -4.81
N GLN A 194 -5.49 2.57 -6.01
CA GLN A 194 -5.64 3.87 -6.63
C GLN A 194 -6.47 3.77 -7.91
N PHE A 195 -7.48 4.62 -8.04
CA PHE A 195 -8.39 4.64 -9.19
C PHE A 195 -8.97 6.05 -9.42
N SER A 196 -9.41 6.33 -10.65
CA SER A 196 -10.11 7.59 -10.97
C SER A 196 -11.45 7.67 -10.24
N ILE A 197 -11.78 8.84 -9.69
CA ILE A 197 -13.06 9.05 -9.00
C ILE A 197 -14.27 8.76 -9.90
N ALA A 198 -14.11 8.87 -11.22
CA ALA A 198 -15.15 8.56 -12.21
C ALA A 198 -15.63 7.10 -12.10
N HIS A 199 -14.76 6.17 -11.69
CA HIS A 199 -15.14 4.76 -11.50
C HIS A 199 -16.18 4.55 -10.41
N LEU A 200 -16.34 5.47 -9.45
CA LEU A 200 -17.38 5.35 -8.42
C LEU A 200 -18.79 5.44 -9.01
N SER A 201 -18.95 5.98 -10.23
CA SER A 201 -20.24 6.00 -10.93
C SER A 201 -20.60 4.67 -11.62
N ASP A 202 -19.64 3.75 -11.77
CA ASP A 202 -19.86 2.44 -12.37
C ASP A 202 -20.23 1.41 -11.29
N PRO A 203 -21.46 0.85 -11.30
CA PRO A 203 -21.89 -0.13 -10.30
C PRO A 203 -21.18 -1.49 -10.43
N GLN A 204 -20.47 -1.75 -11.53
CA GLN A 204 -19.67 -2.97 -11.72
C GLN A 204 -18.22 -2.78 -11.29
N PHE A 205 -17.83 -1.56 -10.90
CA PHE A 205 -16.47 -1.28 -10.47
C PHE A 205 -16.16 -1.99 -9.14
N SER A 206 -15.03 -2.67 -9.10
CA SER A 206 -14.54 -3.33 -7.89
C SER A 206 -13.10 -2.87 -7.64
N PRO A 207 -12.86 -1.92 -6.71
CA PRO A 207 -11.52 -1.37 -6.50
C PRO A 207 -10.53 -2.46 -6.09
N LEU A 208 -10.96 -3.49 -5.34
CA LEU A 208 -10.07 -4.57 -4.91
C LEU A 208 -9.48 -5.37 -6.07
N ASN A 209 -10.19 -5.44 -7.21
CA ASN A 209 -9.86 -6.26 -8.37
C ASN A 209 -9.47 -5.46 -9.62
N GLN A 210 -9.76 -4.15 -9.65
CA GLN A 210 -9.60 -3.32 -10.84
C GLN A 210 -8.74 -2.07 -10.60
N ALA A 211 -8.50 -1.67 -9.35
CA ALA A 211 -7.68 -0.50 -9.06
C ALA A 211 -6.18 -0.82 -9.08
N VAL A 212 -5.37 0.17 -9.46
CA VAL A 212 -3.91 0.02 -9.52
C VAL A 212 -3.32 -0.11 -8.12
N SER A 213 -2.35 -0.99 -7.97
CA SER A 213 -1.71 -1.28 -6.68
C SER A 213 -0.60 -0.30 -6.34
N ARG A 214 -0.96 0.93 -6.00
CA ARG A 214 0.00 1.94 -5.57
C ARG A 214 -0.64 3.03 -4.72
N ILE A 215 0.20 3.83 -4.08
CA ILE A 215 -0.17 5.06 -3.40
C ILE A 215 0.98 6.05 -3.46
N ASP A 216 0.71 7.34 -3.56
CA ASP A 216 1.76 8.37 -3.57
C ASP A 216 1.85 8.99 -2.20
N LEU A 217 3.05 9.03 -1.64
CA LEU A 217 3.30 9.43 -0.26
C LEU A 217 4.43 10.45 -0.24
N ASP A 218 4.33 11.41 0.66
CA ASP A 218 5.47 12.22 1.07
C ASP A 218 6.07 11.62 2.34
N LYS A 219 7.07 12.32 2.89
CA LYS A 219 7.69 11.98 4.17
C LYS A 219 6.66 11.75 5.28
N TYR A 220 5.64 12.62 5.39
CA TYR A 220 4.65 12.52 6.45
C TYR A 220 3.68 11.36 6.23
N GLY A 221 3.27 11.10 5.00
CA GLY A 221 2.45 9.95 4.61
C GLY A 221 3.14 8.62 4.89
N LEU A 222 4.46 8.51 4.66
CA LEU A 222 5.21 7.30 5.03
C LEU A 222 5.25 7.07 6.55
N VAL A 223 5.50 8.12 7.32
CA VAL A 223 5.51 8.04 8.80
C VAL A 223 4.13 7.67 9.32
N GLU A 224 3.07 8.30 8.81
CA GLU A 224 1.69 8.02 9.22
C GLU A 224 1.26 6.60 8.83
N LEU A 225 1.66 6.11 7.65
CA LEU A 225 1.46 4.73 7.25
C LEU A 225 2.16 3.77 8.22
N ALA A 226 3.41 4.05 8.61
CA ALA A 226 4.14 3.24 9.59
C ALA A 226 3.42 3.23 10.95
N MET A 227 2.93 4.38 11.42
CA MET A 227 2.14 4.49 12.66
C MET A 227 0.85 3.68 12.60
N LEU A 228 0.16 3.74 11.46
CA LEU A 228 -1.09 3.02 11.22
C LEU A 228 -0.84 1.50 11.29
N LEU A 229 0.21 1.02 10.63
CA LEU A 229 0.60 -0.40 10.66
C LEU A 229 0.98 -0.86 12.06
N GLN A 230 1.78 -0.09 12.82
CA GLN A 230 2.10 -0.40 14.23
C GLN A 230 0.84 -0.49 15.10
N LYS A 231 -0.09 0.46 14.96
CA LYS A 231 -1.36 0.45 15.70
C LYS A 231 -2.18 -0.80 15.40
N ILE A 232 -2.17 -1.27 14.15
CA ILE A 232 -2.88 -2.50 13.75
C ILE A 232 -2.23 -3.76 14.34
N MET A 233 -0.91 -3.76 14.48
CA MET A 233 -0.18 -4.85 15.13
C MET A 233 -0.46 -4.93 16.65
N GLY A 234 -1.00 -3.86 17.25
CA GLY A 234 -1.23 -3.76 18.68
C GLY A 234 -0.01 -3.27 19.47
N ASP A 235 1.06 -2.88 18.78
CA ASP A 235 2.26 -2.30 19.38
C ASP A 235 2.03 -0.83 19.71
N LYS A 236 2.62 -0.36 20.83
CA LYS A 236 2.63 1.07 21.15
C LYS A 236 3.55 1.79 20.16
N PRO A 237 3.15 2.92 19.57
CA PRO A 237 3.99 3.64 18.64
C PRO A 237 5.27 4.12 19.33
N HIS A 238 6.43 3.64 18.89
CA HIS A 238 7.74 4.11 19.30
C HIS A 238 8.35 4.90 18.14
N PHE A 239 8.13 6.22 18.12
CA PHE A 239 8.76 7.12 17.15
C PHE A 239 9.66 8.13 17.89
N PRO A 240 10.83 8.47 17.33
CA PRO A 240 11.69 9.53 17.85
C PRO A 240 11.17 10.95 17.54
N LEU A 241 10.03 11.08 16.85
CA LEU A 241 9.35 12.36 16.67
C LEU A 241 8.72 12.76 18.00
N SER A 242 9.16 13.89 18.57
CA SER A 242 8.72 14.34 19.90
C SER A 242 7.20 14.27 20.05
N ASP A 243 6.70 13.82 21.19
CA ASP A 243 5.26 13.68 21.52
C ASP A 243 4.40 14.93 21.24
N LYS A 244 5.02 16.09 20.98
CA LYS A 244 4.35 17.33 20.58
C LYS A 244 3.83 17.30 19.13
N GLU A 245 4.29 16.37 18.32
CA GLU A 245 3.95 16.29 16.90
C GLU A 245 2.85 15.27 16.58
N ILE A 246 2.53 14.36 17.50
CA ILE A 246 1.50 13.34 17.29
C ILE A 246 0.23 13.77 18.02
N ARG A 247 -0.67 14.47 17.31
CA ARG A 247 -2.03 14.69 17.85
C ARG A 247 -2.88 13.44 17.59
N PRO A 248 -3.74 13.03 18.53
CA PRO A 248 -4.67 11.92 18.32
C PRO A 248 -5.53 12.19 17.09
N PHE A 249 -5.89 11.14 16.35
CA PHE A 249 -6.84 11.18 15.22
C PHE A 249 -8.10 11.96 15.62
N ALA A 250 -8.21 13.21 15.18
CA ALA A 250 -9.41 14.00 15.30
C ALA A 250 -10.08 13.95 13.93
N SER A 251 -11.25 13.31 13.82
CA SER A 251 -12.09 13.39 12.62
C SER A 251 -12.37 14.86 12.29
N PRO A 252 -11.92 15.38 11.13
CA PRO A 252 -12.45 16.61 10.61
C PRO A 252 -13.57 16.28 9.62
N ASN A 253 -14.76 16.82 9.88
CA ASN A 253 -15.89 16.99 8.98
C ASN A 253 -15.80 16.36 7.58
N ALA A 254 -16.70 15.39 7.38
CA ALA A 254 -17.22 14.87 6.12
C ALA A 254 -16.80 15.63 4.84
N PHE A 255 -16.15 14.90 3.94
CA PHE A 255 -16.23 15.17 2.51
C PHE A 255 -17.67 15.52 2.13
N PRO A 256 -17.93 16.66 1.46
CA PRO A 256 -19.23 16.88 0.85
C PRO A 256 -19.31 15.98 -0.39
N LEU A 257 -19.73 14.72 -0.21
CA LEU A 257 -20.42 13.99 -1.27
C LEU A 257 -21.74 14.73 -1.47
N ASN A 258 -21.69 15.75 -2.34
CA ASN A 258 -22.81 16.64 -2.57
C ASN A 258 -23.89 15.89 -3.37
N ASN A 259 -24.74 15.16 -2.65
CA ASN A 259 -26.03 14.66 -3.13
C ASN A 259 -26.97 15.85 -3.38
N SER A 260 -26.79 16.57 -4.49
CA SER A 260 -27.88 17.39 -5.08
C SER A 260 -27.51 17.92 -6.47
N ARG A 261 -27.95 17.22 -7.52
CA ARG A 261 -28.46 17.80 -8.79
C ARG A 261 -28.76 16.70 -9.81
N ALA A 262 -29.80 15.92 -9.54
CA ALA A 262 -30.52 15.16 -10.57
C ALA A 262 -32.02 15.32 -10.32
N SER A 263 -32.48 16.57 -10.34
CA SER A 263 -33.90 16.95 -10.32
C SER A 263 -33.99 18.43 -10.70
N ARG A 264 -34.04 18.69 -12.02
CA ARG A 264 -34.75 19.79 -12.69
C ARG A 264 -34.13 20.04 -14.06
N LEU A 265 -34.95 19.77 -15.07
CA LEU A 265 -35.05 20.26 -16.46
C LEU A 265 -35.78 19.08 -17.16
N VAL A 266 -37.11 19.09 -17.31
CA VAL A 266 -37.87 19.87 -18.33
C VAL A 266 -37.06 20.04 -19.61
#